data_AF-A0A2S5GSM9-F1
#
_entry.id   AF-A0A2S5GSM9-F1
#
_cell.length_a   1.000
_cell.length_b   1.000
_cell.length_c   1.000
_cell.angle_alpha   90.00
_cell.angle_beta   90.00
_cell.angle_gamma   90.00
#
_symmetry.space_group_name_H-M   'P 1'
#
loop_
_entity.id
_entity.type
_entity.pdbx_description
1 polymer ?
#
loop_
_entity_poly.entity_id
_entity_poly.type
_entity_poly.pdbx_seq_one_letter_code
_entity_poly.pdbx_strand_id
1 'polypeptide(L)'
;MVKQLRIIDPSTIPDAAVEFKRQCARLDESMDFAALPDIRYAMDPEQLWLTEDVSDPEQFNEQYIEPRTEGQLTFLLQLSTLGVPMSVTFVFILVPLFGEYQHKGALVCIPFLLMAAAGLWLGTNSAMSRIRFNRQAQLVHVSYGDTVLHLPWRDVRPYTEFGHGYTLRLCFPQPYLETMQMPSQDPDSIRKSKTPFIVGGDFDVHDQTFFDNNLHRLEFIRRYMEHGLKAIQADPKFVEQGLVRKPTGDDKLEWLNGLNNIAVVFLFFFNLFTLKPLLDRWIKHKASTFRWPEEVERLCTPGADLSAYDTRPVKSSARYFYRYAGMDKGLIFVDHKGRQVQPRNQAG
;
A
#
# COMPACT_ATOMS: atom_id res chain seq x y z
N MET A 1 -4.33 34.11 -12.05
CA MET A 1 -3.08 33.99 -12.83
C MET A 1 -3.08 32.60 -13.44
N VAL A 2 -3.35 32.47 -14.74
CA VAL A 2 -3.39 31.15 -15.41
C VAL A 2 -1.95 30.66 -15.51
N LYS A 3 -1.61 29.60 -14.77
CA LYS A 3 -0.27 28.98 -14.81
C LYS A 3 -0.05 28.48 -16.23
N GLN A 4 0.91 29.06 -16.95
CA GLN A 4 1.29 28.60 -18.28
C GLN A 4 1.72 27.14 -18.18
N LEU A 5 1.02 26.24 -18.87
CA LEU A 5 1.44 24.85 -19.00
C LEU A 5 2.85 24.84 -19.60
N ARG A 6 3.78 24.10 -19.00
CA ARG A 6 5.12 23.93 -19.58
C ARG A 6 4.96 23.30 -20.95
N ILE A 7 5.49 23.95 -21.98
CA ILE A 7 5.52 23.39 -23.33
C ILE A 7 6.57 22.28 -23.31
N ILE A 8 6.10 21.02 -23.28
CA ILE A 8 6.94 19.83 -23.36
C ILE A 8 7.01 19.42 -24.82
N ASP A 9 8.22 19.30 -25.36
CA ASP A 9 8.42 18.76 -26.71
C ASP A 9 8.02 17.27 -26.73
N PRO A 10 6.98 16.87 -27.49
CA PRO A 10 6.52 15.48 -27.53
C PRO A 10 7.61 14.49 -27.97
N SER A 11 8.61 14.93 -28.75
CA SER A 11 9.71 14.09 -29.22
C SER A 11 10.68 13.67 -28.10
N THR A 12 10.63 14.35 -26.96
CA THR A 12 11.49 14.08 -25.79
C THR A 12 10.89 13.09 -24.81
N ILE A 13 9.65 12.65 -25.04
CA ILE A 13 8.94 11.72 -24.18
C ILE A 13 9.36 10.29 -24.58
N PRO A 14 9.97 9.50 -23.67
CA PRO A 14 10.30 8.11 -23.97
C PRO A 14 9.03 7.32 -24.30
N ASP A 15 9.15 6.33 -25.19
CA ASP A 15 8.10 5.33 -25.36
C ASP A 15 7.90 4.59 -24.02
N ALA A 16 6.76 4.83 -23.39
CA ALA A 16 6.44 4.35 -22.06
C ALA A 16 6.47 2.82 -21.98
N ALA A 17 6.02 2.11 -23.01
CA ALA A 17 5.97 0.65 -23.00
C ALA A 17 7.38 0.03 -23.14
N VAL A 18 8.20 0.61 -24.03
CA VAL A 18 9.59 0.14 -24.22
C VAL A 18 10.44 0.44 -22.99
N GLU A 19 10.33 1.63 -22.42
CA GLU A 19 11.10 1.98 -21.23
C GLU A 19 10.61 1.22 -19.99
N PHE A 20 9.30 0.99 -19.86
CA PHE A 20 8.76 0.16 -18.78
C PHE A 20 9.35 -1.26 -18.79
N LYS A 21 9.44 -1.91 -19.96
CA LYS A 21 10.08 -3.23 -20.08
C LYS A 21 11.54 -3.20 -19.62
N ARG A 22 12.30 -2.15 -19.98
CA ARG A 22 13.69 -1.97 -19.53
C ARG A 22 13.79 -1.71 -18.03
N GLN A 23 12.91 -0.87 -17.49
CA GLN A 23 12.82 -0.57 -16.07
C GLN A 23 12.53 -1.84 -15.25
N CYS A 24 11.56 -2.65 -15.68
CA CYS A 24 11.26 -3.91 -15.02
C CYS A 24 12.39 -4.94 -15.15
N ALA A 25 13.08 -5.02 -16.30
CA ALA A 25 14.26 -5.88 -16.42
C ALA A 25 15.36 -5.48 -15.41
N ARG A 26 15.57 -4.18 -15.18
CA ARG A 26 16.48 -3.70 -14.12
C ARG A 26 16.01 -4.10 -12.71
N LEU A 27 14.70 -4.09 -12.46
CA LEU A 27 14.15 -4.56 -11.18
C LEU A 27 14.33 -6.07 -11.02
N ASP A 28 14.17 -6.85 -12.08
CA ASP A 28 14.37 -8.31 -12.07
C ASP A 28 15.83 -8.69 -11.76
N GLU A 29 16.79 -7.83 -12.14
CA GLU A 29 18.21 -7.98 -11.83
C GLU A 29 18.58 -7.49 -10.41
N SER A 30 17.70 -6.71 -9.76
CA SER A 30 17.94 -6.17 -8.43
C SER A 30 17.73 -7.23 -7.35
N MET A 31 18.57 -7.21 -6.31
CA MET A 31 18.37 -8.04 -5.12
C MET A 31 17.26 -7.49 -4.21
N ASP A 32 16.87 -6.23 -4.39
CA ASP A 32 15.87 -5.56 -3.57
C ASP A 32 14.44 -5.86 -4.04
N PHE A 33 14.27 -6.56 -5.15
CA PHE A 33 12.95 -6.87 -5.71
C PHE A 33 12.84 -8.34 -6.11
N ALA A 34 11.70 -8.96 -5.80
CA ALA A 34 11.29 -10.23 -6.39
C ALA A 34 10.06 -10.02 -7.27
N ALA A 35 10.18 -10.39 -8.54
CA ALA A 35 9.03 -10.40 -9.45
C ALA A 35 7.96 -11.38 -8.93
N LEU A 36 6.73 -10.89 -8.85
CA LEU A 36 5.56 -11.69 -8.54
C LEU A 36 4.91 -12.19 -9.84
N PRO A 37 4.05 -13.23 -9.76
CA PRO A 37 3.31 -13.71 -10.93
C PRO A 37 2.50 -12.60 -11.58
N ASP A 38 2.49 -12.58 -12.91
CA ASP A 38 1.65 -11.67 -13.68
C ASP A 38 0.17 -11.84 -13.30
N ILE A 39 -0.61 -10.75 -13.30
CA ILE A 39 -2.03 -10.74 -12.95
C ILE A 39 -2.92 -11.63 -13.84
N ARG A 40 -2.37 -12.17 -14.94
CA ARG A 40 -3.01 -13.18 -15.80
C ARG A 40 -2.89 -14.60 -15.23
N TYR A 41 -2.13 -14.83 -14.17
CA TYR A 41 -2.09 -16.10 -13.45
C TYR A 41 -2.78 -15.95 -12.11
N ALA A 42 -3.67 -16.89 -11.79
CA ALA A 42 -4.31 -16.94 -10.48
C ALA A 42 -3.48 -17.78 -9.51
N MET A 43 -3.57 -17.46 -8.22
CA MET A 43 -3.07 -18.35 -7.18
C MET A 43 -3.85 -19.67 -7.20
N ASP A 44 -3.16 -20.75 -6.86
CA ASP A 44 -3.79 -22.04 -6.64
C ASP A 44 -4.89 -21.93 -5.57
N PRO A 45 -6.16 -22.26 -5.89
CA PRO A 45 -7.27 -22.16 -4.95
C PRO A 45 -7.07 -22.94 -3.64
N GLU A 46 -6.26 -24.00 -3.64
CA GLU A 46 -5.96 -24.78 -2.44
C GLU A 46 -5.05 -24.04 -1.45
N GLN A 47 -4.24 -23.09 -1.95
CA GLN A 47 -3.33 -22.31 -1.11
C GLN A 47 -3.88 -20.94 -0.76
N LEU A 48 -4.92 -20.45 -1.43
CA LEU A 48 -5.49 -19.14 -1.14
C LEU A 48 -6.22 -19.14 0.21
N TRP A 49 -5.94 -18.14 1.04
CA TRP A 49 -6.68 -17.87 2.27
C TRP A 49 -7.13 -16.41 2.29
N LEU A 50 -8.45 -16.20 2.30
CA LEU A 50 -9.06 -14.87 2.37
C LEU A 50 -9.53 -14.63 3.80
N THR A 51 -8.98 -13.60 4.44
CA THR A 51 -9.22 -13.33 5.88
C THR A 51 -9.74 -11.92 6.14
N GLU A 52 -9.93 -11.12 5.10
CA GLU A 52 -10.31 -9.72 5.22
C GLU A 52 -11.81 -9.52 5.42
N ASP A 53 -12.14 -8.64 6.36
CA ASP A 53 -13.48 -8.08 6.52
C ASP A 53 -13.76 -7.08 5.40
N VAL A 54 -14.60 -7.49 4.45
CA VAL A 54 -15.05 -6.67 3.32
C VAL A 54 -16.44 -6.08 3.53
N SER A 55 -16.90 -5.99 4.79
CA SER A 55 -18.25 -5.51 5.11
C SER A 55 -18.43 -4.00 5.04
N ASP A 56 -17.36 -3.20 5.05
CA ASP A 56 -17.43 -1.74 4.97
C ASP A 56 -17.70 -1.30 3.52
N PRO A 57 -18.91 -0.80 3.18
CA PRO A 57 -19.26 -0.43 1.82
C PRO A 57 -18.53 0.82 1.31
N GLU A 58 -18.01 1.68 2.21
CA GLU A 58 -17.22 2.84 1.80
C GLU A 58 -15.85 2.44 1.27
N GLN A 59 -15.31 1.34 1.81
CA GLN A 59 -14.00 0.81 1.47
C GLN A 59 -14.08 -0.27 0.38
N PHE A 60 -15.11 -1.10 0.42
CA PHE A 60 -15.31 -2.25 -0.46
C PHE A 60 -16.71 -2.23 -1.07
N ASN A 61 -16.80 -2.02 -2.38
CA ASN A 61 -18.05 -2.15 -3.11
C ASN A 61 -17.83 -2.76 -4.50
N GLU A 62 -18.88 -2.87 -5.30
CA GLU A 62 -18.80 -3.48 -6.63
C GLU A 62 -18.06 -2.61 -7.66
N GLN A 63 -17.90 -1.31 -7.36
CA GLN A 63 -17.29 -0.33 -8.25
C GLN A 63 -15.79 -0.17 -7.99
N TYR A 64 -15.41 -0.06 -6.72
CA TYR A 64 -14.01 0.08 -6.31
C TYR A 64 -13.69 -0.58 -4.95
N ILE A 65 -12.39 -0.79 -4.74
CA ILE A 65 -11.79 -1.00 -3.41
C ILE A 65 -10.77 0.09 -3.12
N GLU A 66 -10.70 0.54 -1.87
CA GLU A 66 -9.81 1.60 -1.41
C GLU A 66 -9.01 1.11 -0.18
N PRO A 67 -7.69 0.89 -0.29
CA PRO A 67 -6.85 0.67 0.89
C PRO A 67 -6.93 1.86 1.84
N ARG A 68 -7.06 1.59 3.13
CA ARG A 68 -7.09 2.58 4.21
C ARG A 68 -5.94 2.29 5.17
N THR A 69 -4.90 3.12 5.13
CA THR A 69 -3.64 2.92 5.87
C THR A 69 -3.56 3.72 7.17
N GLU A 70 -4.67 4.31 7.62
CA GLU A 70 -4.73 5.20 8.79
C GLU A 70 -4.21 4.53 10.06
N GLY A 71 -4.55 3.25 10.30
CA GLY A 71 -4.07 2.52 11.47
C GLY A 71 -2.56 2.30 11.46
N GLN A 72 -2.00 1.92 10.30
CA GLN A 72 -0.55 1.78 10.11
C GLN A 72 0.17 3.11 10.38
N LEU A 73 -0.43 4.19 9.89
CA LEU A 73 0.11 5.53 9.99
C LEU A 73 0.12 6.03 11.43
N THR A 74 -0.94 5.76 12.21
CA THR A 74 -0.92 6.01 13.65
C THR A 74 0.23 5.26 14.31
N PHE A 75 0.42 3.97 13.99
CA PHE A 75 1.49 3.18 14.62
C PHE A 75 2.88 3.77 14.34
N LEU A 76 3.17 4.14 13.09
CA LEU A 76 4.42 4.81 12.73
C LEU A 76 4.58 6.15 13.47
N LEU A 77 3.50 6.90 13.63
CA LEU A 77 3.51 8.13 14.41
C LEU A 77 3.81 7.88 15.89
N GLN A 78 3.22 6.85 16.50
CA GLN A 78 3.52 6.47 17.88
C GLN A 78 5.01 6.19 18.08
N LEU A 79 5.66 5.50 17.13
CA LEU A 79 7.10 5.26 17.17
C LEU A 79 7.90 6.57 17.07
N SER A 80 7.50 7.48 16.17
CA SER A 80 8.17 8.78 16.01
C SER A 80 7.99 9.70 17.23
N THR A 81 6.87 9.58 17.94
CA THR A 81 6.56 10.41 19.11
C THR A 81 7.06 9.82 20.42
N LEU A 82 7.39 8.52 20.48
CA LEU A 82 7.81 7.82 21.71
C LEU A 82 9.03 8.47 22.40
N GLY A 83 9.95 9.04 21.62
CA GLY A 83 11.13 9.69 22.17
C GLY A 83 10.83 10.97 22.97
N VAL A 84 9.71 11.64 22.69
CA VAL A 84 9.29 12.87 23.38
C VAL A 84 8.91 12.61 24.84
N PRO A 85 7.94 11.76 25.19
CA PRO A 85 7.60 11.48 26.59
C PRO A 85 8.78 10.84 27.34
N MET A 86 9.58 10.00 26.68
CA MET A 86 10.77 9.38 27.29
C MET A 86 11.83 10.43 27.66
N SER A 87 12.16 11.32 26.73
CA SER A 87 13.14 12.38 26.99
C SER A 87 12.64 13.38 28.04
N VAL A 88 11.36 13.76 28.00
CA VAL A 88 10.76 14.66 29.00
C VAL A 88 10.76 14.00 30.38
N THR A 89 10.35 12.74 30.49
CA THR A 89 10.35 11.99 31.76
C THR A 89 11.77 11.88 32.33
N PHE A 90 12.74 11.55 31.48
CA PHE A 90 14.12 11.39 31.93
C PHE A 90 14.72 12.74 32.39
N VAL A 91 14.59 13.80 31.59
CA VAL A 91 15.21 15.10 31.84
C VAL A 91 14.53 15.89 32.95
N PHE A 92 13.19 15.85 33.04
CA PHE A 92 12.43 16.71 33.96
C PHE A 92 11.90 15.98 35.20
N ILE A 93 11.88 14.65 35.22
CA ILE A 93 11.42 13.87 36.37
C ILE A 93 12.58 13.10 36.99
N LEU A 94 13.23 12.22 36.24
CA LEU A 94 14.25 11.32 36.82
C LEU A 94 15.54 12.06 37.19
N VAL A 95 16.14 12.80 36.26
CA VAL A 95 17.40 13.53 36.50
C VAL A 95 17.31 14.50 37.69
N PRO A 96 16.23 15.29 37.87
CA PRO A 96 16.09 16.18 39.02
C PRO A 96 15.86 15.44 40.34
N LEU A 97 15.24 14.26 40.33
CA LEU A 97 15.09 13.40 41.51
C LEU A 97 16.45 12.91 42.05
N PHE A 98 17.48 12.84 41.20
CA PHE A 98 18.86 12.49 41.58
C PHE A 98 19.77 13.72 41.83
N GLY A 99 19.20 14.93 41.90
CA GLY A 99 19.88 16.13 42.41
C GLY A 99 20.63 16.98 41.39
N GLU A 100 20.65 16.63 40.11
CA GLU A 100 21.33 17.40 39.06
C GLU A 100 20.35 17.98 38.04
N TYR A 101 19.68 19.09 38.36
CA TYR A 101 18.92 19.81 37.32
C TYR A 101 19.87 20.54 36.36
N GLN A 102 20.13 19.94 35.21
CA GLN A 102 20.92 20.57 34.15
C GLN A 102 19.98 21.11 33.06
N HIS A 103 19.90 22.43 32.92
CA HIS A 103 19.23 23.12 31.80
C HIS A 103 19.79 22.69 30.43
N LYS A 104 21.03 22.18 30.39
CA LYS A 104 21.62 21.51 29.23
C LYS A 104 20.90 20.20 28.85
N GLY A 105 20.28 19.52 29.80
CA GLY A 105 19.47 18.32 29.57
C GLY A 105 18.24 18.59 28.70
N ALA A 106 17.67 19.80 28.74
CA ALA A 106 16.57 20.18 27.85
C ALA A 106 16.98 20.16 26.35
N LEU A 107 18.26 20.36 26.05
CA LEU A 107 18.78 20.24 24.68
C LEU A 107 18.68 18.81 24.15
N VAL A 108 18.67 17.80 25.03
CA VAL A 108 18.50 16.38 24.66
C VAL A 108 17.09 16.11 24.14
N CYS A 109 16.08 16.90 24.56
CA CYS A 109 14.71 16.76 24.06
C CYS A 109 14.53 17.27 22.62
N ILE A 110 15.39 18.20 22.16
CA ILE A 110 15.29 18.84 20.83
C ILE A 110 15.25 17.81 19.69
N PRO A 111 16.20 16.85 19.55
CA PRO A 111 16.15 15.88 18.45
C PRO A 111 14.89 15.02 18.47
N PHE A 112 14.36 14.66 19.65
CA PHE A 112 13.11 13.89 19.74
C PHE A 112 11.89 14.71 19.33
N LEU A 113 11.85 16.00 19.70
CA LEU A 113 10.80 16.92 19.24
C LEU A 113 10.86 17.14 17.73
N LEU A 114 12.06 17.29 17.15
CA LEU A 114 12.25 17.40 15.71
C LEU A 114 11.83 16.12 14.98
N MET A 115 12.18 14.95 15.53
CA MET A 115 11.76 13.65 14.99
C MET A 115 10.22 13.49 15.04
N ALA A 116 9.59 13.86 16.15
CA ALA A 116 8.13 13.85 16.26
C ALA A 116 7.46 14.82 15.29
N ALA A 117 8.01 16.03 15.13
CA ALA A 117 7.49 17.02 14.17
C ALA A 117 7.64 16.54 12.72
N ALA A 118 8.78 15.94 12.37
CA ALA A 118 9.01 15.34 11.06
C ALA A 118 8.06 14.15 10.82
N GLY A 119 7.89 13.29 11.82
CA GLY A 119 6.94 12.18 11.80
C GLY A 119 5.51 12.64 11.56
N LEU A 120 5.04 13.65 12.32
CA LEU A 120 3.72 14.27 12.11
C LEU A 120 3.58 14.89 10.72
N TRP A 121 4.61 15.58 10.22
CA TRP A 121 4.56 16.16 8.88
C TRP A 121 4.44 15.09 7.78
N LEU A 122 5.29 14.05 7.82
CA LEU A 122 5.21 12.91 6.93
C LEU A 122 3.87 12.18 7.05
N GLY A 123 3.41 11.97 8.28
CA GLY A 123 2.14 11.34 8.58
C GLY A 123 0.97 12.10 7.96
N THR A 124 0.96 13.43 8.06
CA THR A 124 -0.09 14.26 7.46
C THR A 124 -0.17 14.03 5.95
N ASN A 125 0.98 14.05 5.28
CA ASN A 125 1.05 13.92 3.84
C ASN A 125 0.61 12.54 3.38
N SER A 126 1.03 11.49 4.09
CA SER A 126 0.62 10.11 3.80
C SER A 126 -0.87 9.88 4.05
N ALA A 127 -1.47 10.48 5.09
CA ALA A 127 -2.93 10.38 5.33
C ALA A 127 -3.76 11.02 4.21
N MET A 128 -3.18 11.95 3.47
CA MET A 128 -3.81 12.62 2.33
C MET A 128 -3.49 11.93 1.00
N SER A 129 -2.73 10.83 1.01
CA SER A 129 -2.45 10.03 -0.18
C SER A 129 -3.34 8.79 -0.18
N ARG A 130 -4.09 8.57 -1.26
CA ARG A 130 -4.98 7.43 -1.43
C ARG A 130 -4.78 6.74 -2.77
N ILE A 131 -5.08 5.45 -2.75
CA ILE A 131 -5.11 4.58 -3.93
C ILE A 131 -6.52 4.04 -4.02
N ARG A 132 -7.09 3.94 -5.22
CA ARG A 132 -8.41 3.34 -5.43
C ARG A 132 -8.36 2.44 -6.66
N PHE A 133 -8.71 1.17 -6.46
CA PHE A 133 -8.79 0.20 -7.55
C PHE A 133 -10.22 0.22 -8.09
N ASN A 134 -10.41 0.82 -9.26
CA ASN A 134 -11.71 0.90 -9.93
C ASN A 134 -11.86 -0.29 -10.88
N ARG A 135 -12.72 -1.22 -10.47
CA ARG A 135 -13.02 -2.42 -11.24
C ARG A 135 -13.77 -2.12 -12.53
N GLN A 136 -14.71 -1.18 -12.52
CA GLN A 136 -15.54 -0.91 -13.69
C GLN A 136 -14.71 -0.36 -14.85
N ALA A 137 -13.81 0.59 -14.54
CA ALA A 137 -12.91 1.20 -15.52
C ALA A 137 -11.65 0.36 -15.79
N GLN A 138 -11.37 -0.65 -14.96
CA GLN A 138 -10.10 -1.40 -14.95
C GLN A 138 -8.88 -0.48 -14.77
N LEU A 139 -9.00 0.47 -13.83
CA LEU A 139 -7.99 1.49 -13.52
C LEU A 139 -7.60 1.45 -12.05
N VAL A 140 -6.37 1.85 -11.76
CA VAL A 140 -5.88 2.19 -10.43
C VAL A 140 -5.68 3.70 -10.38
N HIS A 141 -6.46 4.36 -9.54
CA HIS A 141 -6.38 5.80 -9.30
C HIS A 141 -5.41 6.06 -8.16
N VAL A 142 -4.44 6.93 -8.37
CA VAL A 142 -3.42 7.27 -7.37
C VAL A 142 -3.37 8.78 -7.21
N SER A 143 -3.54 9.26 -5.98
CA SER A 143 -3.26 10.67 -5.67
C SER A 143 -1.76 10.91 -5.75
N TYR A 144 -1.35 11.84 -6.60
CA TYR A 144 0.06 12.19 -6.79
C TYR A 144 0.19 13.72 -6.79
N GLY A 145 0.69 14.25 -5.67
CA GLY A 145 0.64 15.69 -5.41
C GLY A 145 -0.82 16.20 -5.37
N ASP A 146 -1.09 17.25 -6.14
CA ASP A 146 -2.43 17.86 -6.23
C ASP A 146 -3.31 17.26 -7.35
N THR A 147 -2.83 16.19 -7.99
CA THR A 147 -3.46 15.58 -9.16
C THR A 147 -3.70 14.10 -8.95
N VAL A 148 -4.52 13.50 -9.81
CA VAL A 148 -4.74 12.05 -9.84
C VAL A 148 -4.15 11.47 -11.10
N LEU A 149 -3.46 10.34 -10.94
CA LEU A 149 -2.96 9.52 -12.03
C LEU A 149 -3.88 8.32 -12.23
N HIS A 150 -4.22 8.05 -13.48
CA HIS A 150 -5.07 6.94 -13.89
C HIS A 150 -4.21 5.87 -14.54
N LEU A 151 -4.00 4.75 -13.85
CA LEU A 151 -3.10 3.69 -14.30
C LEU A 151 -3.91 2.47 -14.75
N PRO A 152 -3.76 2.01 -16.00
CA PRO A 152 -4.47 0.81 -16.46
C PRO A 152 -4.05 -0.42 -15.68
N TRP A 153 -5.02 -1.14 -15.08
CA TRP A 153 -4.75 -2.35 -14.30
C TRP A 153 -4.02 -3.42 -15.12
N ARG A 154 -4.32 -3.51 -16.41
CA ARG A 154 -3.68 -4.44 -17.36
C ARG A 154 -2.18 -4.27 -17.54
N ASP A 155 -1.65 -3.08 -17.26
CA ASP A 155 -0.24 -2.76 -17.46
C ASP A 155 0.58 -3.01 -16.20
N VAL A 156 -0.06 -3.47 -15.12
CA VAL A 156 0.61 -3.70 -13.84
C VAL A 156 1.58 -4.86 -13.94
N ARG A 157 2.77 -4.66 -13.37
CA ARG A 157 3.72 -5.72 -13.06
C ARG A 157 3.98 -5.75 -11.55
N PRO A 158 3.55 -6.80 -10.85
CA PRO A 158 3.69 -6.86 -9.39
C PRO A 158 5.09 -7.34 -8.98
N TYR A 159 5.57 -6.78 -7.86
CA TYR A 159 6.83 -7.12 -7.22
C TYR A 159 6.66 -7.16 -5.71
N THR A 160 7.50 -7.93 -5.03
CA THR A 160 7.79 -7.74 -3.61
C THR A 160 9.09 -6.95 -3.51
N GLU A 161 9.06 -5.81 -2.83
CA GLU A 161 10.27 -5.07 -2.46
C GLU A 161 10.79 -5.59 -1.12
N PHE A 162 12.09 -5.90 -1.08
CA PHE A 162 12.83 -6.30 0.11
C PHE A 162 13.57 -5.09 0.67
N GLY A 163 13.30 -4.75 1.92
CA GLY A 163 13.98 -3.63 2.60
C GLY A 163 13.66 -3.63 4.09
N HIS A 164 12.79 -2.72 4.52
CA HIS A 164 12.29 -2.69 5.89
C HIS A 164 11.14 -3.68 6.17
N GLY A 165 10.82 -4.54 5.19
CA GLY A 165 9.77 -5.54 5.21
C GLY A 165 9.63 -6.18 3.82
N TYR A 166 8.49 -6.86 3.60
CA TYR A 166 8.10 -7.41 2.30
C TYR A 166 6.95 -6.59 1.72
N THR A 167 7.23 -5.48 1.04
CA THR A 167 6.16 -4.57 0.58
C THR A 167 5.66 -4.97 -0.81
N LEU A 168 4.34 -5.10 -1.00
CA LEU A 168 3.78 -5.32 -2.33
C LEU A 168 3.88 -4.02 -3.14
N ARG A 169 4.60 -4.09 -4.27
CA ARG A 169 4.78 -2.99 -5.22
C ARG A 169 4.12 -3.31 -6.55
N LEU A 170 3.17 -2.47 -6.94
CA LEU A 170 2.51 -2.52 -8.24
C LEU A 170 3.24 -1.54 -9.17
N CYS A 171 4.00 -2.06 -10.12
CA CYS A 171 4.76 -1.25 -11.06
C CYS A 171 3.95 -1.00 -12.33
N PHE A 172 3.94 0.24 -12.80
CA PHE A 172 3.25 0.67 -14.02
C PHE A 172 4.21 1.43 -14.94
N PRO A 173 3.89 1.49 -16.25
CA PRO A 173 4.54 2.44 -17.15
C PRO A 173 4.46 3.85 -16.58
N GLN A 174 5.52 4.64 -16.77
CA GLN A 174 5.57 5.97 -16.20
C GLN A 174 4.58 6.90 -16.92
N PRO A 175 3.65 7.57 -16.19
CA PRO A 175 2.72 8.54 -16.78
C PRO A 175 3.46 9.85 -17.07
N TYR A 176 4.33 9.82 -18.08
CA TYR A 176 5.27 10.88 -18.41
C TYR A 176 4.58 12.22 -18.66
N LEU A 177 3.49 12.22 -19.42
CA LEU A 177 2.77 13.44 -19.79
C LEU A 177 2.17 14.13 -18.57
N GLU A 178 1.42 13.38 -17.78
CA GLU A 178 0.73 13.87 -16.59
C GLU A 178 1.75 14.36 -15.56
N THR A 179 2.84 13.61 -15.37
CA THR A 179 3.85 13.92 -14.35
C THR A 179 4.75 15.10 -14.73
N MET A 180 5.15 15.22 -16.01
CA MET A 180 5.99 16.33 -16.47
C MET A 180 5.26 17.67 -16.55
N GLN A 181 3.93 17.65 -16.68
CA GLN A 181 3.11 18.86 -16.66
C GLN A 181 2.95 19.44 -15.25
N MET A 182 3.30 18.69 -14.21
CA MET A 182 3.17 19.13 -12.82
C MET A 182 4.19 20.23 -12.48
N PRO A 183 3.78 21.32 -11.81
CA PRO A 183 4.68 22.43 -11.50
C PRO A 183 5.84 22.07 -10.56
N SER A 184 5.61 21.12 -9.66
CA SER A 184 6.56 20.69 -8.63
C SER A 184 7.62 19.72 -9.13
N GLN A 185 7.44 19.14 -10.32
CA GLN A 185 8.32 18.11 -10.84
C GLN A 185 9.33 18.67 -11.83
N ASP A 186 10.53 18.10 -11.86
CA ASP A 186 11.54 18.36 -12.88
C ASP A 186 11.35 17.39 -14.07
N PRO A 187 11.00 17.87 -15.28
CA PRO A 187 10.76 17.01 -16.43
C PRO A 187 11.99 16.16 -16.78
N ASP A 188 13.20 16.69 -16.62
CA ASP A 188 14.42 15.96 -16.94
C ASP A 188 14.69 14.82 -15.95
N SER A 189 14.40 15.04 -14.66
CA SER A 189 14.43 13.98 -13.65
C SER A 189 13.44 12.86 -13.99
N ILE A 190 12.22 13.20 -14.42
CA ILE A 190 11.21 12.19 -14.79
C ILE A 190 11.68 11.41 -16.04
N ARG A 191 12.16 12.10 -17.09
CA ARG A 191 12.68 11.45 -18.32
C ARG A 191 13.80 10.47 -18.04
N LYS A 192 14.66 10.77 -17.06
CA LYS A 192 15.83 9.98 -16.69
C LYS A 192 15.54 8.96 -15.58
N SER A 193 14.27 8.83 -15.16
CA SER A 193 13.87 7.89 -14.13
C SER A 193 14.22 6.46 -14.54
N LYS A 194 15.00 5.79 -13.69
CA LYS A 194 15.45 4.42 -13.94
C LYS A 194 14.48 3.38 -13.41
N THR A 195 13.52 3.79 -12.60
CA THR A 195 12.50 2.96 -11.98
C THR A 195 11.15 3.17 -12.65
N PRO A 196 10.30 2.13 -12.71
CA PRO A 196 8.92 2.31 -13.15
C PRO A 196 8.13 3.16 -12.17
N PHE A 197 6.89 3.50 -12.52
CA PHE A 197 6.00 4.14 -11.57
C PHE A 197 5.51 3.11 -10.55
N ILE A 198 5.96 3.24 -9.31
CA ILE A 198 5.70 2.27 -8.24
C ILE A 198 4.55 2.75 -7.36
N VAL A 199 3.54 1.89 -7.21
CA VAL A 199 2.37 2.11 -6.34
C VAL A 199 2.37 1.05 -5.24
N GLY A 200 2.02 1.42 -4.00
CA GLY A 200 1.84 0.45 -2.92
C GLY A 200 0.62 -0.43 -3.16
N GLY A 201 0.76 -1.74 -2.97
CA GLY A 201 -0.35 -2.70 -3.03
C GLY A 201 -0.88 -3.15 -1.67
N ASP A 202 -0.25 -2.73 -0.58
CA ASP A 202 -0.60 -3.16 0.77
C ASP A 202 -1.89 -2.48 1.25
N PHE A 203 -2.71 -3.24 1.98
CA PHE A 203 -3.88 -2.75 2.69
C PHE A 203 -3.56 -2.61 4.18
N ASP A 204 -2.81 -3.56 4.73
CA ASP A 204 -2.44 -3.61 6.15
C ASP A 204 -0.93 -3.88 6.36
N VAL A 205 -0.39 -3.53 7.53
CA VAL A 205 1.00 -3.83 7.94
C VAL A 205 1.26 -5.33 7.90
N HIS A 206 0.25 -6.15 8.16
CA HIS A 206 0.37 -7.61 8.09
C HIS A 206 0.80 -8.07 6.70
N ASP A 207 0.40 -7.38 5.63
CA ASP A 207 0.81 -7.70 4.26
C ASP A 207 2.34 -7.63 4.14
N GLN A 208 2.98 -6.72 4.88
CA GLN A 208 4.42 -6.47 4.84
C GLN A 208 5.27 -7.49 5.61
N THR A 209 4.66 -8.44 6.30
CA THR A 209 5.37 -9.34 7.23
C THR A 209 6.11 -10.46 6.52
N PHE A 210 5.51 -11.03 5.47
CA PHE A 210 6.03 -12.20 4.78
C PHE A 210 5.80 -12.13 3.28
N PHE A 211 6.73 -12.71 2.51
CA PHE A 211 6.60 -12.82 1.05
C PHE A 211 5.28 -13.47 0.61
N ASP A 212 4.80 -14.49 1.32
CA ASP A 212 3.55 -15.17 1.00
C ASP A 212 2.33 -14.24 1.15
N ASN A 213 2.33 -13.34 2.14
CA ASN A 213 1.23 -12.39 2.34
C ASN A 213 1.04 -11.48 1.13
N ASN A 214 2.12 -11.07 0.46
CA ASN A 214 2.03 -10.32 -0.79
C ASN A 214 1.37 -11.11 -1.93
N LEU A 215 1.53 -12.44 -1.96
CA LEU A 215 0.85 -13.29 -2.94
C LEU A 215 -0.66 -13.34 -2.69
N HIS A 216 -1.08 -13.45 -1.43
CA HIS A 216 -2.50 -13.42 -1.05
C HIS A 216 -3.10 -12.04 -1.32
N ARG A 217 -2.40 -10.96 -0.98
CA ARG A 217 -2.84 -9.59 -1.26
C ARG A 217 -2.94 -9.32 -2.76
N LEU A 218 -1.98 -9.78 -3.56
CA LEU A 218 -2.04 -9.68 -5.01
C LEU A 218 -3.23 -10.45 -5.57
N GLU A 219 -3.45 -11.69 -5.13
CA GLU A 219 -4.59 -12.50 -5.54
C GLU A 219 -5.93 -11.87 -5.12
N PHE A 220 -5.99 -11.26 -3.94
CA PHE A 220 -7.15 -10.51 -3.44
C PHE A 220 -7.52 -9.37 -4.41
N ILE A 221 -6.56 -8.49 -4.74
CA ILE A 221 -6.79 -7.37 -5.66
C ILE A 221 -7.15 -7.89 -7.06
N ARG A 222 -6.43 -8.91 -7.57
CA ARG A 222 -6.65 -9.50 -8.88
C ARG A 222 -8.05 -10.12 -9.01
N ARG A 223 -8.48 -10.90 -8.01
CA ARG A 223 -9.82 -11.50 -7.94
C ARG A 223 -10.91 -10.45 -7.89
N TYR A 224 -10.70 -9.38 -7.12
CA TYR A 224 -11.62 -8.26 -7.10
C TYR A 224 -11.76 -7.64 -8.49
N MET A 225 -10.63 -7.27 -9.11
CA MET A 225 -10.62 -6.64 -10.43
C MET A 225 -11.22 -7.53 -11.53
N GLU A 226 -11.09 -8.85 -11.43
CA GLU A 226 -11.68 -9.80 -12.38
C GLU A 226 -13.17 -10.08 -12.10
N HIS A 227 -13.51 -10.47 -10.88
CA HIS A 227 -14.79 -11.10 -10.54
C HIS A 227 -15.71 -10.25 -9.65
N GLY A 228 -15.19 -9.22 -8.98
CA GLY A 228 -15.96 -8.31 -8.12
C GLY A 228 -15.96 -8.68 -6.65
N LEU A 229 -16.80 -7.98 -5.87
CA LEU A 229 -16.77 -8.02 -4.40
C LEU A 229 -17.07 -9.42 -3.84
N LYS A 230 -17.90 -10.20 -4.52
CA LYS A 230 -18.26 -11.56 -4.09
C LYS A 230 -17.09 -12.54 -4.11
N ALA A 231 -16.05 -12.28 -4.92
CA ALA A 231 -14.93 -13.20 -5.08
C ALA A 231 -13.83 -13.05 -4.02
N ILE A 232 -13.91 -11.98 -3.21
CA ILE A 232 -12.94 -11.62 -2.17
C ILE A 232 -13.52 -11.74 -0.75
N GLN A 233 -14.69 -12.39 -0.62
CA GLN A 233 -15.28 -12.65 0.69
C GLN A 233 -14.35 -13.59 1.49
N ALA A 234 -14.23 -13.33 2.80
CA ALA A 234 -13.45 -14.19 3.69
C ALA A 234 -13.97 -15.63 3.66
N ASP A 235 -13.08 -16.61 3.81
CA ASP A 235 -13.49 -18.01 3.79
C ASP A 235 -14.38 -18.30 5.02
N PRO A 236 -15.48 -19.07 4.86
CA PRO A 236 -16.40 -19.36 5.96
C PRO A 236 -15.71 -19.97 7.20
N LYS A 237 -14.64 -20.75 6.98
CA LYS A 237 -13.83 -21.34 8.05
C LYS A 237 -13.17 -20.28 8.95
N PHE A 238 -12.67 -19.19 8.37
CA PHE A 238 -12.06 -18.10 9.14
C PHE A 238 -13.12 -17.24 9.82
N VAL A 239 -14.29 -17.08 9.20
CA VAL A 239 -15.45 -16.42 9.81
C VAL A 239 -15.90 -17.16 11.07
N GLU A 240 -16.08 -18.49 10.99
CA GLU A 240 -16.47 -19.33 12.12
C GLU A 240 -15.45 -19.31 13.26
N GLN A 241 -14.16 -19.21 12.93
CA GLN A 241 -13.06 -19.15 13.91
C GLN A 241 -12.82 -17.74 14.47
N GLY A 242 -13.55 -16.72 13.99
CA GLY A 242 -13.32 -15.33 14.40
C GLY A 242 -11.94 -14.80 13.99
N LEU A 243 -11.35 -15.35 12.92
CA LEU A 243 -10.03 -14.98 12.41
C LEU A 243 -10.09 -13.93 11.30
N VAL A 244 -11.28 -13.38 11.03
CA VAL A 244 -11.48 -12.31 10.06
C VAL A 244 -10.93 -11.00 10.62
N ARG A 245 -10.15 -10.28 9.82
CA ARG A 245 -9.42 -9.08 10.24
C ARG A 245 -9.91 -7.85 9.52
N LYS A 246 -9.82 -6.70 10.20
CA LYS A 246 -10.10 -5.43 9.53
C LYS A 246 -8.86 -4.98 8.77
N PRO A 247 -8.99 -4.64 7.47
CA PRO A 247 -7.85 -4.26 6.64
C PRO A 247 -7.18 -2.95 7.04
N THR A 248 -7.75 -2.19 7.98
CA THR A 248 -7.19 -0.93 8.49
C THR A 248 -6.18 -1.10 9.62
N GLY A 249 -5.94 -2.33 10.10
CA GLY A 249 -5.13 -2.56 11.30
C GLY A 249 -5.80 -2.05 12.59
N ASP A 250 -7.07 -1.63 12.53
CA ASP A 250 -7.94 -1.31 13.68
C ASP A 250 -8.47 -2.60 14.33
N ASP A 251 -7.69 -3.68 14.32
CA ASP A 251 -8.01 -4.88 15.07
C ASP A 251 -8.11 -4.47 16.54
N LYS A 252 -9.29 -4.69 17.13
CA LYS A 252 -9.53 -4.43 18.54
C LYS A 252 -8.45 -5.15 19.34
N LEU A 253 -8.21 -4.67 20.56
CA LEU A 253 -7.43 -5.32 21.61
C LEU A 253 -7.83 -6.80 21.90
N GLU A 254 -8.64 -7.46 21.09
CA GLU A 254 -9.03 -8.86 21.24
C GLU A 254 -7.85 -9.83 21.01
N TRP A 255 -6.84 -9.49 20.18
CA TRP A 255 -5.59 -10.28 20.10
C TRP A 255 -4.79 -10.26 21.42
N LEU A 256 -4.98 -9.23 22.28
CA LEU A 256 -4.34 -9.14 23.59
C LEU A 256 -4.91 -10.12 24.63
N ASN A 257 -6.05 -10.76 24.37
CA ASN A 257 -6.61 -11.77 25.27
C ASN A 257 -5.72 -13.04 25.35
N GLY A 258 -4.80 -13.23 24.40
CA GLY A 258 -3.81 -14.31 24.41
C GLY A 258 -2.43 -13.92 24.94
N LEU A 259 -2.20 -12.64 25.27
CA LEU A 259 -0.92 -12.14 25.74
C LEU A 259 -0.84 -12.13 27.27
N ASN A 260 0.35 -12.38 27.83
CA ASN A 260 0.60 -12.27 29.26
C ASN A 260 0.18 -10.88 29.79
N ASN A 261 -0.38 -10.83 31.01
CA ASN A 261 -0.82 -9.59 31.68
C ASN A 261 0.20 -8.44 31.62
N ILE A 262 1.50 -8.74 31.60
CA ILE A 262 2.59 -7.76 31.49
C ILE A 262 2.59 -7.05 30.13
N ALA A 263 2.33 -7.76 29.04
CA ALA A 263 2.26 -7.18 27.70
C ALA A 263 1.04 -6.25 27.56
N VAL A 264 -0.09 -6.61 28.16
CA VAL A 264 -1.30 -5.75 28.21
C VAL A 264 -1.01 -4.45 28.93
N VAL A 265 -0.35 -4.52 30.09
CA VAL A 265 0.06 -3.34 30.87
C VAL A 265 1.05 -2.49 30.08
N PHE A 266 2.04 -3.11 29.43
CA PHE A 266 3.00 -2.41 28.57
C PHE A 266 2.30 -1.67 27.42
N LEU A 267 1.39 -2.33 26.70
CA LEU A 267 0.63 -1.72 25.60
C LEU A 267 -0.27 -0.58 26.07
N PHE A 268 -0.89 -0.71 27.25
CA PHE A 268 -1.64 0.38 27.86
C PHE A 268 -0.76 1.60 28.08
N PHE A 269 0.40 1.43 28.73
CA PHE A 269 1.34 2.53 28.96
C PHE A 269 1.92 3.07 27.66
N PHE A 270 2.28 2.21 26.70
CA PHE A 270 2.76 2.62 25.39
C PHE A 270 1.74 3.52 24.69
N ASN A 271 0.47 3.11 24.61
CA ASN A 271 -0.59 3.89 23.98
C ASN A 271 -0.86 5.22 24.71
N LEU A 272 -0.76 5.22 26.05
CA LEU A 272 -0.91 6.42 26.86
C LEU A 272 0.23 7.42 26.63
N PHE A 273 1.49 6.97 26.73
CA PHE A 273 2.66 7.86 26.59
C PHE A 273 2.86 8.34 25.16
N THR A 274 2.50 7.53 24.15
CA THR A 274 2.55 7.94 22.74
C THR A 274 1.35 8.76 22.30
N LEU A 275 0.39 9.04 23.18
CA LEU A 275 -0.83 9.80 22.88
C LEU A 275 -1.63 9.20 21.72
N LYS A 276 -1.68 7.86 21.60
CA LYS A 276 -2.36 7.16 20.50
C LYS A 276 -3.77 7.69 20.21
N PRO A 277 -4.66 7.91 21.20
CA PRO A 277 -6.02 8.37 20.92
C PRO A 277 -6.07 9.75 20.24
N LEU A 278 -5.10 10.63 20.55
CA LEU A 278 -4.98 11.94 19.90
C LEU A 278 -4.43 11.80 18.48
N LEU A 279 -3.43 10.94 18.29
CA LEU A 279 -2.87 10.64 16.97
C LEU A 279 -3.91 10.00 16.05
N ASP A 280 -4.68 9.01 16.54
CA ASP A 280 -5.78 8.38 15.81
C ASP A 280 -6.82 9.41 15.38
N ARG A 281 -7.26 10.27 16.30
CA ARG A 281 -8.25 11.31 16.00
C ARG A 281 -7.72 12.30 14.97
N TRP A 282 -6.45 12.67 15.08
CA TRP A 282 -5.81 13.60 14.17
C TRP A 282 -5.64 12.99 12.77
N ILE A 283 -5.17 11.74 12.66
CA ILE A 283 -5.07 11.02 11.38
C ILE A 283 -6.45 10.84 10.75
N LYS A 284 -7.44 10.36 11.51
CA LYS A 284 -8.81 10.19 11.01
C LYS A 284 -9.41 11.51 10.54
N HIS A 285 -9.12 12.61 11.23
CA HIS A 285 -9.52 13.96 10.79
C HIS A 285 -8.81 14.38 9.49
N LYS A 286 -7.50 14.14 9.36
CA LYS A 286 -6.77 14.45 8.12
C LYS A 286 -7.24 13.60 6.95
N ALA A 287 -7.39 12.30 7.16
CA ALA A 287 -7.93 11.38 6.15
C ALA A 287 -9.34 11.78 5.70
N SER A 288 -10.20 12.24 6.61
CA SER A 288 -11.57 12.67 6.24
C SER A 288 -11.65 13.99 5.48
N THR A 289 -10.58 14.80 5.51
CA THR A 289 -10.48 16.01 4.67
C THR A 289 -10.12 15.70 3.23
N PHE A 290 -9.57 14.52 2.95
CA PHE A 290 -9.29 14.11 1.58
C PHE A 290 -10.59 13.87 0.81
N ARG A 291 -10.65 14.42 -0.41
CA ARG A 291 -11.73 14.18 -1.37
C ARG A 291 -11.12 13.82 -2.69
N TRP A 292 -11.61 12.75 -3.30
CA TRP A 292 -11.26 12.46 -4.69
C TRP A 292 -11.80 13.57 -5.60
N PRO A 293 -11.10 13.90 -6.70
CA PRO A 293 -11.63 14.77 -7.72
C PRO A 293 -12.94 14.22 -8.31
N GLU A 294 -13.81 15.12 -8.77
CA GLU A 294 -15.11 14.76 -9.36
C GLU A 294 -14.98 13.78 -10.53
N GLU A 295 -13.88 13.82 -11.27
CA GLU A 295 -13.58 12.85 -12.32
C GLU A 295 -13.52 11.41 -11.79
N VAL A 296 -12.76 11.17 -10.71
CA VAL A 296 -12.62 9.83 -10.11
C VAL A 296 -13.94 9.38 -9.53
N GLU A 297 -14.66 10.26 -8.82
CA GLU A 297 -15.96 9.90 -8.25
C GLU A 297 -16.99 9.57 -9.34
N ARG A 298 -16.98 10.30 -10.47
CA ARG A 298 -17.82 9.96 -11.63
C ARG A 298 -17.47 8.60 -12.21
N LEU A 299 -16.18 8.28 -12.37
CA LEU A 299 -15.74 6.97 -12.88
C LEU A 299 -16.06 5.82 -11.92
N CYS A 300 -16.19 6.10 -10.62
CA CYS A 300 -16.53 5.13 -9.58
C CYS A 300 -18.03 5.06 -9.29
N THR A 301 -18.88 5.81 -10.01
CA THR A 301 -20.34 5.79 -9.82
C THR A 301 -20.98 4.65 -10.61
N PRO A 302 -22.02 3.97 -10.09
CA PRO A 302 -22.77 2.98 -10.86
C PRO A 302 -23.30 3.54 -12.18
N GLY A 303 -22.97 2.88 -13.29
CA GLY A 303 -23.40 3.32 -14.63
C GLY A 303 -22.58 4.48 -15.21
N ALA A 304 -21.36 4.72 -14.71
CA ALA A 304 -20.43 5.68 -15.28
C ALA A 304 -20.23 5.47 -16.79
N ASP A 305 -20.05 6.58 -17.53
CA ASP A 305 -19.59 6.51 -18.91
C ASP A 305 -18.10 6.15 -18.93
N LEU A 306 -17.81 4.97 -19.45
CA LEU A 306 -16.46 4.39 -19.53
C LEU A 306 -16.03 4.16 -20.97
N SER A 307 -16.68 4.81 -21.94
CA SER A 307 -16.41 4.66 -23.38
C SER A 307 -14.96 4.98 -23.78
N ALA A 308 -14.27 5.81 -23.00
CA ALA A 308 -12.87 6.18 -23.20
C ALA A 308 -11.87 5.11 -22.73
N TYR A 309 -12.30 4.09 -21.98
CA TYR A 309 -11.42 3.13 -21.32
C TYR A 309 -11.67 1.70 -21.78
N ASP A 310 -10.62 0.88 -21.76
CA ASP A 310 -10.77 -0.56 -21.96
C ASP A 310 -11.18 -1.25 -20.66
N THR A 311 -12.50 -1.38 -20.49
CA THR A 311 -13.16 -1.93 -19.30
C THR A 311 -13.12 -3.46 -19.21
N ARG A 312 -12.50 -4.16 -20.18
CA ARG A 312 -12.45 -5.62 -20.17
C ARG A 312 -11.61 -6.12 -18.98
N PRO A 313 -12.17 -6.94 -18.08
CA PRO A 313 -11.39 -7.50 -16.99
C PRO A 313 -10.23 -8.35 -17.49
N VAL A 314 -9.07 -8.23 -16.84
CA VAL A 314 -7.93 -9.10 -17.12
C VAL A 314 -8.25 -10.49 -16.60
N LYS A 315 -8.54 -11.41 -17.53
CA LYS A 315 -8.91 -12.78 -17.17
C LYS A 315 -7.69 -13.59 -16.76
N SER A 316 -7.83 -14.32 -15.66
CA SER A 316 -6.83 -15.29 -15.26
C SER A 316 -6.85 -16.55 -16.15
N SER A 317 -5.69 -17.18 -16.27
CA SER A 317 -5.53 -18.46 -16.96
C SER A 317 -6.30 -19.56 -16.23
N ALA A 318 -7.30 -20.14 -16.89
CA ALA A 318 -8.03 -21.31 -16.37
C ALA A 318 -7.18 -22.60 -16.37
N ARG A 319 -5.97 -22.58 -16.94
CA ARG A 319 -5.12 -23.77 -17.12
C ARG A 319 -3.95 -23.84 -16.16
N TYR A 320 -3.47 -22.69 -15.71
CA TYR A 320 -2.20 -22.54 -15.01
C TYR A 320 -2.37 -21.63 -13.82
N PHE A 321 -1.88 -22.09 -12.67
CA PHE A 321 -1.93 -21.40 -11.40
C PHE A 321 -0.52 -21.23 -10.86
N TYR A 322 -0.29 -20.25 -10.00
CA TYR A 322 0.95 -20.15 -9.24
C TYR A 322 0.76 -20.64 -7.81
N ARG A 323 1.82 -21.20 -7.24
CA ARG A 323 1.85 -21.79 -5.90
C ARG A 323 3.16 -21.39 -5.22
N TYR A 324 3.10 -21.05 -3.93
CA TYR A 324 4.31 -20.85 -3.13
C TYR A 324 4.75 -22.18 -2.53
N ALA A 325 5.94 -22.65 -2.90
CA ALA A 325 6.48 -23.95 -2.49
C ALA A 325 7.56 -23.84 -1.39
N GLY A 326 7.58 -22.73 -0.66
CA GLY A 326 8.56 -22.43 0.38
C GLY A 326 9.84 -21.81 -0.16
N MET A 327 10.74 -21.40 0.75
CA MET A 327 11.94 -20.62 0.42
C MET A 327 12.90 -21.35 -0.54
N ASP A 328 13.01 -22.68 -0.44
CA ASP A 328 13.95 -23.47 -1.24
C ASP A 328 13.55 -23.57 -2.72
N LYS A 329 12.24 -23.56 -3.00
CA LYS A 329 11.68 -23.74 -4.34
C LYS A 329 11.02 -22.48 -4.90
N GLY A 330 10.73 -21.51 -4.05
CA GLY A 330 10.08 -20.25 -4.39
C GLY A 330 8.69 -20.43 -5.00
N LEU A 331 8.39 -19.59 -5.98
CA LEU A 331 7.17 -19.64 -6.78
C LEU A 331 7.28 -20.71 -7.86
N ILE A 332 6.29 -21.59 -7.91
CA ILE A 332 6.14 -22.59 -8.97
C ILE A 332 4.81 -22.38 -9.68
N PHE A 333 4.75 -22.78 -10.95
CA PHE A 333 3.49 -22.84 -11.69
C PHE A 333 2.99 -24.27 -11.75
N VAL A 334 1.68 -24.46 -11.64
CA VAL A 334 1.01 -25.76 -11.67
C VAL A 334 -0.14 -25.74 -12.67
N ASP A 335 -0.45 -26.89 -13.27
CA ASP A 335 -1.66 -27.06 -14.07
C ASP A 335 -2.90 -27.26 -13.19
N HIS A 336 -4.09 -27.29 -13.82
CA HIS A 336 -5.36 -27.61 -13.14
C HIS A 336 -5.42 -28.98 -12.42
N LYS A 337 -4.41 -29.84 -12.60
CA LYS A 337 -4.27 -31.13 -11.88
C LYS A 337 -3.22 -31.05 -10.78
N GLY A 338 -2.72 -29.86 -10.46
CA GLY A 338 -1.68 -29.64 -9.45
C GLY A 338 -0.27 -30.08 -9.88
N ARG A 339 -0.06 -30.41 -11.16
CA ARG A 339 1.26 -30.84 -11.64
C ARG A 339 2.10 -29.63 -11.98
N GLN A 340 3.34 -29.60 -11.49
CA GLN A 340 4.27 -28.52 -11.79
C GLN A 340 4.52 -28.41 -13.30
N VAL A 341 4.45 -27.19 -13.80
CA VAL A 341 4.73 -26.83 -15.19
C VAL A 341 5.68 -25.65 -15.23
N GLN A 342 6.43 -25.52 -16.32
CA GLN A 342 7.06 -24.25 -16.65
C GLN A 342 6.09 -23.46 -17.52
N PRO A 343 5.69 -22.23 -17.13
CA PRO A 343 4.90 -21.40 -18.00
C PRO A 343 5.73 -21.16 -19.27
N ARG A 344 5.11 -21.29 -20.45
CA ARG A 344 5.76 -20.89 -21.70
C ARG A 344 6.13 -19.41 -21.55
N ASN A 345 7.42 -19.08 -21.57
CA ASN A 345 7.88 -17.70 -21.68
C ASN A 345 7.11 -17.02 -22.82
N GLN A 346 6.11 -16.21 -22.50
CA GLN A 346 5.59 -15.25 -23.46
C GLN A 346 6.57 -14.09 -23.46
N ALA A 347 7.68 -14.27 -24.19
CA ALA A 347 8.38 -13.15 -24.76
C ALA A 347 7.38 -12.44 -25.70
N GLY A 348 7.04 -11.21 -25.35
CA GLY A 348 6.08 -10.36 -26.06
C GLY A 348 6.15 -8.94 -25.54
#